data_AF-A0A1H3RXN2-F1
#
_entry.id   AF-A0A1H3RXN2-F1
#
_cell.length_a   1.000
_cell.length_b   1.000
_cell.length_c   1.000
_cell.angle_alpha   90.00
_cell.angle_beta   90.00
_cell.angle_gamma   90.00
#
_symmetry.space_group_name_H-M   'P 1'
#
loop_
_entity.id
_entity.type
_entity.pdbx_description
1 polymer ?
#
loop_
_entity_poly.entity_id
_entity_poly.type
_entity_poly.pdbx_seq_one_letter_code
_entity_poly.pdbx_strand_id
1 'polypeptide(L)'
;MTYEIMFYGGMAGATITLLIAIIIFIKLKIWLVIMDLLGSGFMKKRIPFSAARPVDTKRTDKRTSSEIKLKKKITESSIAAAAEMPQPPGTPPWKTELLPPEAGRRLLLEEEMEVTALLSGDSDETALHAEVNEETELLAENETELLEEATEETELLAENETELLEEAAEETELLAENETELLEEATEETELLAENETELLEEATEETELLAENETELLEEAAEETELLAENETELLEEATEETELLAENETELLEEAAEETELLAENETELLEEAAEETVLLAEEETVLLTATDDETTLLDEEEEALVGNYFKKEAEVIVIHSKTTI
;
A
#
# COMPACT_ATOMS: atom_id res chain seq x y z
N MET A 1 31.09 5.09 -10.76
CA MET A 1 30.64 3.85 -11.44
C MET A 1 29.52 3.16 -10.68
N THR A 2 29.64 2.92 -9.36
CA THR A 2 28.59 2.25 -8.56
C THR A 2 27.34 3.10 -8.33
N TYR A 3 27.47 4.41 -8.11
CA TYR A 3 26.34 5.31 -7.87
C TYR A 3 25.43 5.54 -9.09
N GLU A 4 25.98 5.45 -10.30
CA GLU A 4 25.18 5.58 -11.53
C GLU A 4 24.25 4.37 -11.72
N ILE A 5 24.72 3.16 -11.42
CA ILE A 5 23.92 1.94 -11.55
C ILE A 5 22.74 1.95 -10.57
N MET A 6 22.93 2.42 -9.34
CA MET A 6 21.86 2.52 -8.35
C MET A 6 20.82 3.59 -8.72
N PHE A 7 21.28 4.74 -9.25
CA PHE A 7 20.37 5.81 -9.68
C PHE A 7 19.52 5.41 -10.89
N TYR A 8 20.13 4.77 -11.90
CA TYR A 8 19.40 4.28 -13.07
C TYR A 8 18.49 3.09 -12.75
N GLY A 9 18.87 2.21 -11.82
CA GLY A 9 18.02 1.12 -11.34
C GLY A 9 16.76 1.65 -10.64
N GLY A 10 16.92 2.66 -9.76
CA GLY A 10 15.80 3.31 -9.07
C GLY A 10 14.87 4.05 -10.04
N MET A 11 15.41 4.79 -11.01
CA MET A 11 14.57 5.47 -12.01
C MET A 11 13.85 4.48 -12.94
N ALA A 12 14.53 3.42 -13.38
CA ALA A 12 13.91 2.38 -14.20
C ALA A 12 12.76 1.70 -13.45
N GLY A 13 12.99 1.31 -12.19
CA GLY A 13 11.95 0.77 -11.32
C GLY A 13 10.76 1.72 -11.17
N ALA A 14 11.01 3.00 -10.88
CA ALA A 14 9.96 4.02 -10.73
C ALA A 14 9.14 4.21 -12.01
N THR A 15 9.76 4.16 -13.19
CA THR A 15 9.02 4.28 -14.46
C THR A 15 8.13 3.07 -14.74
N ILE A 16 8.58 1.87 -14.37
CA ILE A 16 7.83 0.63 -14.56
C ILE A 16 6.64 0.57 -13.58
N THR A 17 6.88 0.89 -12.31
CA THR A 17 5.82 0.93 -11.29
C THR A 17 4.78 2.00 -11.60
N LEU A 18 5.19 3.18 -12.07
CA LEU A 18 4.28 4.23 -12.54
C LEU A 18 3.38 3.74 -13.70
N LEU A 19 3.95 3.05 -14.69
CA LEU A 19 3.20 2.50 -15.82
C LEU A 19 2.16 1.47 -15.37
N ILE A 20 2.55 0.55 -14.48
CA ILE A 20 1.65 -0.46 -13.92
C ILE A 20 0.53 0.21 -13.12
N ALA A 21 0.85 1.20 -12.27
CA ALA A 21 -0.13 1.96 -11.51
C ALA A 21 -1.13 2.70 -12.42
N ILE A 22 -0.68 3.28 -13.53
CA ILE A 22 -1.55 3.94 -14.52
C ILE A 22 -2.50 2.92 -15.18
N ILE A 23 -2.01 1.75 -15.54
CA ILE A 23 -2.83 0.68 -16.15
C ILE A 23 -3.90 0.20 -15.16
N ILE A 24 -3.51 -0.05 -13.91
CA ILE A 24 -4.41 -0.44 -12.82
C ILE A 24 -5.47 0.65 -12.60
N PHE A 25 -5.06 1.92 -12.55
CA PHE A 25 -5.94 3.07 -12.39
C PHE A 25 -7.02 3.16 -13.48
N ILE A 26 -6.64 2.91 -14.74
CA ILE A 26 -7.57 2.88 -15.88
C ILE A 26 -8.49 1.66 -15.79
N LYS A 27 -7.94 0.47 -15.51
CA LYS A 27 -8.67 -0.80 -15.52
C LYS A 27 -9.70 -0.88 -14.39
N LEU A 28 -9.36 -0.38 -13.20
CA LEU A 28 -10.26 -0.34 -12.04
C LEU A 28 -11.28 0.81 -12.07
N LYS A 29 -11.26 1.68 -13.10
CA LYS A 29 -12.11 2.88 -13.17
C LYS A 29 -12.09 3.67 -11.85
N ILE A 30 -10.92 3.81 -11.23
CA ILE A 30 -10.78 4.52 -9.95
C ILE A 30 -11.24 5.98 -10.07
N TRP A 31 -11.22 6.56 -11.28
CA TRP A 31 -11.86 7.85 -11.56
C TRP A 31 -13.34 7.89 -11.17
N LEU A 32 -14.09 6.79 -11.30
CA LEU A 32 -15.48 6.67 -10.85
C LEU A 32 -15.57 6.60 -9.33
N VAL A 33 -14.68 5.84 -8.69
CA VAL A 33 -14.63 5.68 -7.22
C VAL A 33 -14.25 6.99 -6.54
N ILE A 34 -13.27 7.73 -7.07
CA ILE A 34 -12.92 9.07 -6.61
C ILE A 34 -14.09 10.04 -6.81
N MET A 35 -14.82 9.95 -7.93
CA MET A 35 -15.97 10.83 -8.19
C MET A 35 -17.18 10.55 -7.29
N ASP A 36 -17.32 9.30 -6.83
CA ASP A 36 -18.34 8.86 -5.87
C ASP A 36 -17.94 9.22 -4.42
N LEU A 37 -16.65 9.04 -4.08
CA LEU A 37 -16.10 9.36 -2.75
C LEU A 37 -15.96 10.87 -2.51
N LEU A 38 -15.66 11.67 -3.54
CA LEU A 38 -15.57 13.14 -3.45
C LEU A 38 -16.92 13.85 -3.66
N GLY A 39 -18.04 13.12 -3.75
CA GLY A 39 -19.39 13.67 -3.70
C GLY A 39 -19.60 14.86 -4.63
N SER A 40 -19.83 14.60 -5.92
CA SER A 40 -20.43 15.53 -6.91
C SER A 40 -20.31 17.04 -6.58
N GLY A 41 -19.14 17.65 -6.76
CA GLY A 41 -18.99 19.05 -6.30
C GLY A 41 -17.99 19.94 -7.00
N PHE A 42 -16.93 19.42 -7.62
CA PHE A 42 -15.84 20.29 -8.07
C PHE A 42 -15.47 20.14 -9.54
N MET A 43 -15.69 21.27 -10.24
CA MET A 43 -15.20 21.66 -11.56
C MET A 43 -15.92 21.13 -12.81
N LYS A 44 -17.04 21.81 -13.07
CA LYS A 44 -17.37 22.32 -14.41
C LYS A 44 -16.22 23.22 -14.95
N LYS A 45 -15.89 23.03 -16.24
CA LYS A 45 -15.03 23.83 -17.18
C LYS A 45 -13.61 23.21 -17.36
N ARG A 46 -13.11 22.87 -18.56
CA ARG A 46 -13.44 23.24 -19.95
C ARG A 46 -13.09 22.08 -20.90
N ILE A 47 -14.04 21.68 -21.74
CA ILE A 47 -13.75 21.01 -23.02
C ILE A 47 -14.25 21.99 -24.10
N PRO A 48 -13.44 22.36 -25.11
CA PRO A 48 -13.89 23.25 -26.16
C PRO A 48 -14.78 22.51 -27.17
N PHE A 49 -16.02 23.01 -27.27
CA PHE A 49 -16.77 23.28 -28.50
C PHE A 49 -16.43 22.43 -29.74
N SER A 50 -17.26 21.43 -30.07
CA SER A 50 -17.85 21.32 -31.41
C SER A 50 -19.09 20.41 -31.42
N ALA A 51 -19.99 20.72 -32.36
CA ALA A 51 -21.16 19.97 -32.83
C ALA A 51 -22.45 19.98 -31.96
N ALA A 52 -23.41 20.77 -32.45
CA ALA A 52 -24.77 20.95 -31.97
C ALA A 52 -25.73 19.81 -32.38
N ARG A 53 -26.73 19.55 -31.52
CA ARG A 53 -28.20 19.55 -31.79
C ARG A 53 -28.97 19.29 -30.47
N PRO A 54 -30.08 19.99 -30.16
CA PRO A 54 -30.83 19.84 -28.91
C PRO A 54 -32.12 19.00 -29.06
N VAL A 55 -32.90 18.92 -27.96
CA VAL A 55 -34.26 18.34 -27.76
C VAL A 55 -34.19 16.98 -27.02
N ASP A 56 -34.76 16.73 -25.84
CA ASP A 56 -35.87 17.36 -25.10
C ASP A 56 -35.72 17.17 -23.58
N THR A 57 -36.20 18.15 -22.82
CA THR A 57 -36.26 18.12 -21.34
C THR A 57 -37.55 17.44 -20.85
N LYS A 58 -37.44 16.43 -19.98
CA LYS A 58 -38.49 16.16 -18.98
C LYS A 58 -37.91 15.88 -17.60
N ARG A 59 -38.02 16.94 -16.82
CA ARG A 59 -37.94 17.09 -15.37
C ARG A 59 -39.11 16.36 -14.71
N THR A 60 -38.87 15.55 -13.68
CA THR A 60 -39.67 15.57 -12.45
C THR A 60 -38.89 14.96 -11.29
N ASP A 61 -38.50 15.85 -10.39
CA ASP A 61 -38.08 15.59 -9.01
C ASP A 61 -39.18 14.87 -8.20
N LYS A 62 -38.75 14.08 -7.20
CA LYS A 62 -39.35 13.85 -5.85
C LYS A 62 -38.54 12.73 -5.17
N ARG A 63 -37.54 13.02 -4.34
CA ARG A 63 -37.60 13.41 -2.92
C ARG A 63 -38.22 12.33 -2.02
N THR A 64 -37.32 11.52 -1.46
CA THR A 64 -37.23 11.02 -0.07
C THR A 64 -38.49 11.08 0.81
N SER A 65 -38.92 9.94 1.35
CA SER A 65 -39.34 9.88 2.75
C SER A 65 -39.41 8.43 3.25
N SER A 66 -38.69 8.22 4.34
CA SER A 66 -38.78 7.16 5.35
C SER A 66 -40.20 6.76 5.76
N GLU A 67 -40.44 5.48 6.02
CA GLU A 67 -41.01 4.99 7.30
C GLU A 67 -40.97 3.46 7.37
N ILE A 68 -40.13 2.95 8.27
CA ILE A 68 -40.10 1.56 8.72
C ILE A 68 -41.20 1.39 9.78
N LYS A 69 -42.15 0.47 9.58
CA LYS A 69 -43.01 -0.05 10.67
C LYS A 69 -43.14 -1.57 10.56
N LEU A 70 -42.33 -2.25 11.37
CA LEU A 70 -42.52 -3.65 11.77
C LEU A 70 -43.72 -3.75 12.72
N LYS A 71 -44.72 -4.59 12.42
CA LYS A 71 -45.50 -5.29 13.45
C LYS A 71 -45.90 -6.70 13.01
N LYS A 72 -45.21 -7.64 13.65
CA LYS A 72 -45.49 -9.06 13.89
C LYS A 72 -46.90 -9.26 14.46
N LYS A 73 -47.70 -10.18 13.90
CA LYS A 73 -48.70 -10.92 14.68
C LYS A 73 -48.86 -12.35 14.14
N ILE A 74 -48.49 -13.26 15.03
CA ILE A 74 -48.63 -14.70 15.01
C ILE A 74 -50.12 -15.07 15.09
N THR A 75 -50.54 -16.11 14.37
CA THR A 75 -51.44 -17.15 14.89
C THR A 75 -51.37 -18.38 13.97
N GLU A 76 -50.73 -19.43 14.46
CA GLU A 76 -50.96 -20.80 14.04
C GLU A 76 -52.34 -21.26 14.55
N SER A 77 -53.12 -21.95 13.71
CA SER A 77 -53.98 -23.08 14.11
C SER A 77 -54.73 -23.66 12.90
N SER A 78 -54.86 -25.00 12.93
CA SER A 78 -55.78 -25.90 12.21
C SER A 78 -55.51 -26.26 10.75
N ILE A 79 -54.63 -27.25 10.57
CA ILE A 79 -54.90 -28.60 10.03
C ILE A 79 -56.31 -28.78 9.38
N ALA A 80 -56.34 -29.05 8.07
CA ALA A 80 -57.22 -30.05 7.43
C ALA A 80 -56.91 -30.19 5.91
N ALA A 81 -56.98 -31.44 5.42
CA ALA A 81 -57.04 -31.89 4.01
C ALA A 81 -55.71 -31.84 3.21
N ALA A 82 -54.93 -32.92 3.10
CA ALA A 82 -55.16 -34.17 2.35
C ALA A 82 -55.00 -34.04 0.82
N ALA A 83 -53.95 -34.70 0.33
CA ALA A 83 -53.80 -35.36 -0.97
C ALA A 83 -53.91 -34.53 -2.27
N GLU A 84 -52.76 -34.29 -2.92
CA GLU A 84 -52.55 -34.76 -4.30
C GLU A 84 -51.07 -34.72 -4.69
N MET A 85 -50.57 -35.85 -5.21
CA MET A 85 -49.24 -36.00 -5.82
C MET A 85 -49.30 -35.65 -7.32
N PRO A 86 -48.21 -35.15 -7.92
CA PRO A 86 -48.17 -34.79 -9.34
C PRO A 86 -48.04 -36.03 -10.25
N GLN A 87 -48.84 -36.06 -11.31
CA GLN A 87 -48.80 -37.06 -12.40
C GLN A 87 -47.67 -36.76 -13.40
N PRO A 88 -47.01 -37.78 -14.00
CA PRO A 88 -45.95 -37.60 -15.00
C PRO A 88 -46.51 -37.47 -16.44
N PRO A 89 -45.85 -36.69 -17.34
CA PRO A 89 -46.27 -36.58 -18.74
C PRO A 89 -45.70 -37.72 -19.59
N GLY A 90 -46.59 -38.54 -20.15
CA GLY A 90 -46.27 -39.58 -21.15
C GLY A 90 -46.43 -39.08 -22.59
N THR A 91 -45.34 -39.22 -23.34
CA THR A 91 -45.15 -39.67 -24.75
C THR A 91 -45.95 -39.07 -25.94
N PRO A 92 -45.34 -39.03 -27.15
CA PRO A 92 -45.62 -38.02 -28.19
C PRO A 92 -46.66 -38.47 -29.23
N PRO A 93 -47.20 -37.53 -30.05
CA PRO A 93 -48.19 -37.84 -31.07
C PRO A 93 -47.54 -37.99 -32.45
N TRP A 94 -47.51 -39.19 -33.00
CA TRP A 94 -47.52 -39.35 -34.46
C TRP A 94 -48.74 -40.21 -34.84
N LYS A 95 -49.58 -39.63 -35.69
CA LYS A 95 -50.83 -40.24 -36.15
C LYS A 95 -50.52 -41.31 -37.18
N THR A 96 -51.06 -42.49 -36.95
CA THR A 96 -51.31 -43.54 -37.94
C THR A 96 -52.34 -43.02 -38.94
N GLU A 97 -51.89 -42.47 -40.06
CA GLU A 97 -52.76 -42.12 -41.18
C GLU A 97 -52.96 -43.38 -42.02
N LEU A 98 -54.10 -44.01 -41.79
CA LEU A 98 -54.68 -45.08 -42.60
C LEU A 98 -54.79 -44.63 -44.06
N LEU A 99 -53.89 -45.14 -44.92
CA LEU A 99 -54.07 -45.17 -46.37
C LEU A 99 -55.06 -46.29 -46.75
N PRO A 100 -56.07 -46.04 -47.60
CA PRO A 100 -57.05 -47.05 -47.99
C PRO A 100 -56.44 -48.07 -48.98
N PRO A 101 -56.77 -49.37 -48.88
CA PRO A 101 -56.20 -50.41 -49.72
C PRO A 101 -57.10 -50.68 -50.94
N GLU A 102 -57.37 -49.70 -51.80
CA GLU A 102 -58.19 -49.95 -53.01
C GLU A 102 -57.78 -49.05 -54.19
N ALA A 103 -56.59 -49.30 -54.75
CA ALA A 103 -56.19 -48.72 -56.04
C ALA A 103 -55.28 -49.65 -56.86
N GLY A 104 -55.43 -50.97 -56.72
CA GLY A 104 -54.62 -51.98 -57.42
C GLY A 104 -55.43 -53.14 -58.02
N ARG A 105 -56.73 -52.96 -58.25
CA ARG A 105 -57.61 -53.96 -58.89
C ARG A 105 -58.55 -53.29 -59.89
N ARG A 106 -58.00 -52.63 -60.90
CA ARG A 106 -58.81 -52.03 -61.97
C ARG A 106 -58.06 -51.90 -63.30
N LEU A 107 -57.29 -52.92 -63.70
CA LEU A 107 -56.68 -52.99 -65.04
C LEU A 107 -56.58 -54.42 -65.60
N LEU A 108 -57.49 -55.35 -65.27
CA LEU A 108 -57.42 -56.72 -65.82
C LEU A 108 -58.78 -57.36 -66.19
N LEU A 109 -59.80 -56.59 -66.58
CA LEU A 109 -61.08 -57.24 -66.96
C LEU A 109 -61.91 -56.60 -68.07
N GLU A 110 -61.33 -55.78 -68.95
CA GLU A 110 -62.11 -55.29 -70.10
C GLU A 110 -61.26 -55.26 -71.38
N GLU A 111 -60.87 -56.44 -71.85
CA GLU A 111 -60.69 -56.65 -73.28
C GLU A 111 -61.56 -57.85 -73.67
N GLU A 112 -62.86 -57.57 -73.80
CA GLU A 112 -63.81 -58.44 -74.49
C GLU A 112 -63.35 -58.59 -75.94
N MET A 113 -62.59 -59.65 -76.23
CA MET A 113 -62.44 -60.13 -77.61
C MET A 113 -63.62 -61.05 -77.93
N GLU A 114 -64.63 -60.46 -78.56
CA GLU A 114 -65.61 -61.20 -79.36
C GLU A 114 -64.87 -61.99 -80.47
N VAL A 115 -64.51 -63.25 -80.22
CA VAL A 115 -64.15 -64.18 -81.31
C VAL A 115 -65.39 -64.95 -81.70
N THR A 116 -66.31 -64.26 -82.36
CA THR A 116 -67.38 -64.89 -83.12
C THR A 116 -66.80 -65.48 -84.40
N ALA A 117 -66.77 -66.81 -84.44
CA ALA A 117 -67.01 -67.66 -85.59
C ALA A 117 -66.87 -67.02 -86.99
N LEU A 118 -65.78 -67.35 -87.70
CA LEU A 118 -65.77 -67.83 -89.09
C LEU A 118 -64.33 -67.89 -89.63
N LEU A 119 -63.65 -69.04 -89.46
CA LEU A 119 -62.92 -69.66 -90.57
C LEU A 119 -62.58 -71.11 -90.21
N SER A 120 -63.13 -72.02 -90.99
CA SER A 120 -62.74 -73.43 -91.07
C SER A 120 -61.23 -73.57 -91.35
N GLY A 121 -60.49 -74.18 -90.42
CA GLY A 121 -59.07 -74.48 -90.54
C GLY A 121 -58.56 -75.25 -89.31
N ASP A 122 -58.90 -76.53 -89.25
CA ASP A 122 -58.46 -77.48 -88.20
C ASP A 122 -56.96 -77.76 -88.35
N SER A 123 -56.09 -76.85 -87.88
CA SER A 123 -54.66 -77.14 -87.65
C SER A 123 -53.85 -76.11 -86.82
N ASP A 124 -54.38 -74.91 -86.51
CA ASP A 124 -53.55 -73.80 -85.96
C ASP A 124 -53.92 -73.34 -84.53
N GLU A 125 -55.03 -73.81 -83.94
CA GLU A 125 -55.42 -73.43 -82.56
C GLU A 125 -54.44 -73.97 -81.51
N THR A 126 -53.92 -75.19 -81.69
CA THR A 126 -52.93 -75.78 -80.77
C THR A 126 -51.58 -75.07 -80.80
N ALA A 127 -51.21 -74.46 -81.93
CA ALA A 127 -49.95 -73.72 -82.06
C ALA A 127 -50.05 -72.34 -81.37
N LEU A 128 -51.18 -71.63 -81.55
CA LEU A 128 -51.44 -70.37 -80.85
C LEU A 128 -51.55 -70.55 -79.34
N HIS A 129 -52.20 -71.63 -78.87
CA HIS A 129 -52.24 -71.92 -77.43
C HIS A 129 -50.86 -72.25 -76.84
N ALA A 130 -49.96 -72.87 -77.61
CA ALA A 130 -48.60 -73.14 -77.16
C ALA A 130 -47.74 -71.87 -77.10
N GLU A 131 -47.85 -70.99 -78.10
CA GLU A 131 -47.15 -69.70 -78.15
C GLU A 131 -47.60 -68.77 -77.01
N VAL A 132 -48.91 -68.68 -76.76
CA VAL A 132 -49.45 -67.91 -75.63
C VAL A 132 -48.99 -68.51 -74.29
N ASN A 133 -48.90 -69.84 -74.16
CA ASN A 133 -48.40 -70.47 -72.92
C ASN A 133 -46.92 -70.16 -72.68
N GLU A 134 -46.08 -70.23 -73.71
CA GLU A 134 -44.66 -69.88 -73.64
C GLU A 134 -44.45 -68.39 -73.28
N GLU A 135 -45.23 -67.48 -73.89
CA GLU A 135 -45.20 -66.06 -73.54
C GLU A 135 -45.64 -65.81 -72.09
N THR A 136 -46.67 -66.51 -71.60
CA THR A 136 -47.08 -66.41 -70.20
C THR A 136 -46.06 -66.99 -69.22
N GLU A 137 -45.36 -68.06 -69.58
CA GLU A 137 -44.29 -68.64 -68.77
C GLU A 137 -43.08 -67.70 -68.70
N LEU A 138 -42.66 -67.12 -69.84
CA LEU A 138 -41.58 -66.13 -69.90
C LEU A 138 -41.92 -64.84 -69.12
N LEU A 139 -43.18 -64.38 -69.19
CA LEU A 139 -43.62 -63.22 -68.44
C LEU A 139 -43.62 -63.51 -66.93
N ALA A 140 -44.07 -64.70 -66.52
CA ALA A 140 -44.02 -65.13 -65.13
C ALA A 140 -42.58 -65.26 -64.61
N GLU A 141 -41.65 -65.81 -65.42
CA GLU A 141 -40.23 -65.91 -65.07
C GLU A 141 -39.58 -64.52 -64.93
N ASN A 142 -39.89 -63.59 -65.84
CA ASN A 142 -39.40 -62.21 -65.75
C ASN A 142 -39.97 -61.46 -64.54
N GLU A 143 -41.25 -61.66 -64.20
CA GLU A 143 -41.86 -61.09 -63.00
C GLU A 143 -41.20 -61.63 -61.73
N THR A 144 -40.85 -62.92 -61.70
CA THR A 144 -40.11 -63.50 -60.57
C THR A 144 -38.69 -62.95 -60.45
N GLU A 145 -37.96 -62.81 -61.55
CA GLU A 145 -36.60 -62.25 -61.55
C GLU A 145 -36.60 -60.79 -61.10
N LEU A 146 -37.55 -59.99 -61.58
CA LEU A 146 -37.70 -58.58 -61.17
C LEU A 146 -38.06 -58.47 -59.67
N LEU A 147 -38.89 -59.38 -59.16
CA LEU A 147 -39.23 -59.42 -57.74
C LEU A 147 -38.02 -59.81 -56.89
N GLU A 148 -37.22 -60.79 -57.33
CA GLU A 148 -35.96 -61.16 -56.68
C GLU A 148 -34.97 -59.99 -56.64
N GLU A 149 -34.74 -59.31 -57.78
CA GLU A 149 -33.88 -58.11 -57.85
C GLU A 149 -34.39 -56.99 -56.92
N ALA A 150 -35.70 -56.73 -56.91
CA ALA A 150 -36.30 -55.75 -56.01
C ALA A 150 -36.13 -56.13 -54.54
N THR A 151 -36.22 -57.43 -54.18
CA THR A 151 -35.97 -57.88 -52.81
C THR A 151 -34.51 -57.71 -52.41
N GLU A 152 -33.56 -58.06 -53.27
CA GLU A 152 -32.13 -57.86 -53.02
C GLU A 152 -31.79 -56.38 -52.85
N GLU A 153 -32.35 -55.49 -53.67
CA GLU A 153 -32.19 -54.04 -53.52
C GLU A 153 -32.73 -53.55 -52.17
N THR A 154 -33.91 -54.04 -51.74
CA THR A 154 -34.46 -53.66 -50.44
C THR A 154 -33.63 -54.17 -49.26
N GLU A 155 -33.06 -55.38 -49.37
CA GLU A 155 -32.16 -55.92 -48.34
C GLU A 155 -30.86 -55.12 -48.26
N LEU A 156 -30.24 -54.79 -49.39
CA LEU A 156 -29.05 -53.94 -49.45
C LEU A 156 -29.32 -52.53 -48.91
N LEU A 157 -30.47 -51.93 -49.22
CA LEU A 157 -30.84 -50.62 -48.66
C LEU A 157 -31.03 -50.68 -47.15
N ALA A 158 -31.66 -51.74 -46.63
CA ALA A 158 -31.82 -51.95 -45.20
C ALA A 158 -30.47 -52.15 -44.49
N GLU A 159 -29.56 -52.93 -45.07
CA GLU A 159 -28.20 -53.13 -44.53
C GLU A 159 -27.41 -51.81 -44.48
N ASN A 160 -27.44 -51.03 -45.57
CA ASN A 160 -26.79 -49.71 -45.61
C ASN A 160 -27.39 -48.73 -44.60
N GLU A 161 -28.73 -48.73 -44.41
CA GLU A 161 -29.36 -47.89 -43.39
C GLU A 161 -28.93 -48.30 -41.98
N THR A 162 -28.81 -49.61 -41.71
CA THR A 162 -28.31 -50.09 -40.42
C THR A 162 -26.85 -49.71 -40.16
N GLU A 163 -25.97 -49.82 -41.16
CA GLU A 163 -24.57 -49.42 -41.04
C GLU A 163 -24.43 -47.92 -40.78
N LEU A 164 -25.21 -47.09 -41.50
CA LEU A 164 -25.20 -45.64 -41.31
C LEU A 164 -25.72 -45.25 -39.92
N LEU A 165 -26.74 -45.95 -39.41
CA LEU A 165 -27.23 -45.73 -38.05
C LEU A 165 -26.21 -46.14 -36.98
N GLU A 166 -25.45 -47.21 -37.21
CA GLU A 166 -24.37 -47.64 -36.31
C GLU A 166 -23.22 -46.62 -36.30
N GLU A 167 -22.75 -46.16 -37.47
CA GLU A 167 -21.72 -45.12 -37.59
C GLU A 167 -22.17 -43.80 -36.92
N ALA A 168 -23.43 -43.39 -37.13
CA ALA A 168 -23.97 -42.20 -36.48
C ALA A 168 -24.06 -42.37 -34.95
N ALA A 169 -24.39 -43.56 -34.45
CA ALA A 169 -24.41 -43.84 -33.02
C ALA A 169 -22.99 -43.76 -32.41
N GLU A 170 -22.00 -44.37 -33.06
CA GLU A 170 -20.59 -44.29 -32.64
C GLU A 170 -20.07 -42.84 -32.63
N GLU A 171 -20.38 -42.04 -33.65
CA GLU A 171 -20.01 -40.62 -33.68
C GLU A 171 -20.64 -39.85 -32.51
N THR A 172 -21.91 -40.12 -32.19
CA THR A 172 -22.57 -39.46 -31.05
C THR A 172 -21.97 -39.87 -29.71
N GLU A 173 -21.55 -41.13 -29.55
CA GLU A 173 -20.87 -41.62 -28.34
C GLU A 173 -19.51 -40.95 -28.19
N LEU A 174 -18.70 -40.92 -29.26
CA LEU A 174 -17.40 -40.24 -29.26
C LEU A 174 -17.54 -38.74 -28.98
N LEU A 175 -18.54 -38.06 -29.53
CA LEU A 175 -18.79 -36.65 -29.24
C LEU A 175 -19.16 -36.42 -27.77
N ALA A 176 -19.98 -37.29 -27.19
CA ALA A 176 -20.35 -37.22 -25.78
C ALA A 176 -19.13 -37.46 -24.88
N GLU A 177 -18.29 -38.45 -25.18
CA GLU A 177 -17.05 -38.72 -24.44
C GLU A 177 -16.10 -37.53 -24.48
N ASN A 178 -15.86 -36.95 -25.67
CA ASN A 178 -15.02 -35.77 -25.81
C ASN A 178 -15.58 -34.54 -25.07
N GLU A 179 -16.90 -34.34 -25.07
CA GLU A 179 -17.53 -33.26 -24.30
C GLU A 179 -17.33 -33.46 -22.79
N THR A 180 -17.44 -34.70 -22.30
CA THR A 180 -17.19 -35.01 -20.89
C THR A 180 -15.72 -34.79 -20.50
N GLU A 181 -14.76 -35.22 -21.32
CA GLU A 181 -13.33 -35.01 -21.06
C GLU A 181 -12.98 -33.51 -21.05
N LEU A 182 -13.52 -32.73 -22.00
CA LEU A 182 -13.29 -31.29 -22.04
C LEU A 182 -13.90 -30.58 -20.83
N LEU A 183 -15.08 -31.01 -20.38
CA LEU A 183 -15.68 -30.49 -19.15
C LEU A 183 -14.85 -30.82 -17.91
N GLU A 184 -14.33 -32.04 -17.80
CA GLU A 184 -13.44 -32.45 -16.71
C GLU A 184 -12.15 -31.59 -16.70
N GLU A 185 -11.48 -31.44 -17.84
CA GLU A 185 -10.28 -30.60 -17.96
C GLU A 185 -10.57 -29.14 -17.57
N ALA A 186 -11.69 -28.59 -18.05
CA ALA A 186 -12.10 -27.24 -17.69
C ALA A 186 -12.39 -27.09 -16.18
N THR A 187 -12.99 -28.10 -15.55
CA THR A 187 -13.21 -28.09 -14.10
C THR A 187 -11.90 -28.15 -13.33
N GLU A 188 -10.97 -29.01 -13.70
CA GLU A 188 -9.65 -29.11 -13.08
C GLU A 188 -8.86 -27.79 -13.21
N GLU A 189 -8.88 -27.15 -14.39
CA GLU A 189 -8.24 -25.84 -14.58
C GLU A 189 -8.86 -24.78 -13.65
N THR A 190 -10.19 -24.76 -13.50
CA THR A 190 -10.84 -23.81 -12.59
C THR A 190 -10.52 -24.07 -11.12
N GLU A 191 -10.39 -25.33 -10.71
CA GLU A 191 -9.99 -25.68 -9.35
C GLU A 191 -8.55 -25.27 -9.06
N LEU A 192 -7.62 -25.56 -9.99
CA LEU A 192 -6.22 -25.14 -9.87
C LEU A 192 -6.07 -23.61 -9.84
N LEU A 193 -6.84 -22.88 -10.66
CA LEU A 193 -6.83 -21.42 -10.64
C LEU A 193 -7.34 -20.87 -9.30
N ALA A 194 -8.40 -21.47 -8.74
CA ALA A 194 -8.93 -21.08 -7.44
C ALA A 194 -7.93 -21.36 -6.31
N GLU A 195 -7.27 -22.52 -6.32
CA GLU A 195 -6.24 -22.89 -5.34
C GLU A 195 -5.05 -21.92 -5.39
N ASN A 196 -4.54 -21.61 -6.60
CA ASN A 196 -3.47 -20.62 -6.77
C ASN A 196 -3.88 -19.21 -6.31
N GLU A 197 -5.13 -18.79 -6.57
CA GLU A 197 -5.62 -17.50 -6.09
C GLU A 197 -5.68 -17.46 -4.56
N THR A 198 -6.11 -18.55 -3.91
CA THR A 198 -6.12 -18.63 -2.46
C THR A 198 -4.72 -18.60 -1.85
N GLU A 199 -3.76 -19.35 -2.42
CA GLU A 199 -2.37 -19.36 -1.95
C GLU A 199 -1.72 -17.97 -2.09
N LEU A 200 -1.93 -17.29 -3.22
CA LEU A 200 -1.41 -15.94 -3.44
C LEU A 200 -2.03 -14.93 -2.47
N LEU A 201 -3.32 -15.05 -2.16
CA LEU A 201 -3.98 -14.21 -1.16
C LEU A 201 -3.42 -14.47 0.24
N GLU A 202 -3.19 -15.72 0.62
CA GLU A 202 -2.58 -16.09 1.90
C GLU A 202 -1.16 -15.50 2.02
N GLU A 203 -0.31 -15.68 1.00
CA GLU A 203 1.05 -15.10 0.97
C GLU A 203 1.01 -13.57 1.08
N ALA A 204 0.12 -12.92 0.33
CA ALA A 204 -0.04 -11.46 0.41
C ALA A 204 -0.52 -11.01 1.80
N THR A 205 -1.40 -11.76 2.46
CA THR A 205 -1.82 -11.43 3.83
C THR A 205 -0.67 -11.59 4.83
N GLU A 206 0.10 -12.66 4.75
CA GLU A 206 1.27 -12.88 5.62
C GLU A 206 2.32 -11.78 5.43
N GLU A 207 2.61 -11.37 4.19
CA GLU A 207 3.52 -10.26 3.92
C GLU A 207 3.02 -8.95 4.54
N THR A 208 1.72 -8.65 4.45
CA THR A 208 1.16 -7.45 5.07
C THR A 208 1.21 -7.47 6.59
N GLU A 209 0.99 -8.63 7.22
CA GLU A 209 1.10 -8.79 8.68
C GLU A 209 2.55 -8.59 9.12
N LEU A 210 3.51 -9.23 8.46
CA LEU A 210 4.94 -9.06 8.76
C LEU A 210 5.41 -7.61 8.57
N LEU A 211 4.95 -6.91 7.53
CA LEU A 211 5.28 -5.49 7.34
C LEU A 211 4.72 -4.62 8.47
N ALA A 212 3.48 -4.89 8.90
CA ALA A 212 2.86 -4.16 10.01
C ALA A 212 3.60 -4.41 11.34
N GLU A 213 3.97 -5.67 11.62
CA GLU A 213 4.75 -6.02 12.81
C GLU A 213 6.11 -5.31 12.82
N ASN A 214 6.85 -5.36 11.71
CA ASN A 214 8.14 -4.66 11.60
C ASN A 214 8.00 -3.14 11.74
N GLU A 215 6.95 -2.54 11.18
CA GLU A 215 6.70 -1.10 11.35
C GLU A 215 6.43 -0.75 12.82
N THR A 216 5.67 -1.58 13.54
CA THR A 216 5.42 -1.37 14.97
C THR A 216 6.67 -1.50 15.82
N GLU A 217 7.52 -2.51 15.56
CA GLU A 217 8.78 -2.71 16.28
C GLU A 217 9.74 -1.52 16.06
N LEU A 218 9.87 -1.04 14.82
CA LEU A 218 10.73 0.10 14.50
C LEU A 218 10.22 1.39 15.18
N LEU A 219 8.90 1.59 15.24
CA LEU A 219 8.31 2.73 15.94
C LEU A 219 8.54 2.66 17.46
N GLU A 220 8.48 1.47 18.04
CA GLU A 220 8.78 1.25 19.46
C GLU A 220 10.25 1.53 19.76
N GLU A 221 11.18 0.98 18.96
CA GLU A 221 12.63 1.23 19.10
C GLU A 221 12.95 2.73 18.95
N ALA A 222 12.35 3.41 17.97
CA ALA A 222 12.53 4.85 17.80
C ALA A 222 11.97 5.66 18.99
N ALA A 223 10.84 5.24 19.57
CA ALA A 223 10.28 5.89 20.74
C ALA A 223 11.20 5.72 21.97
N GLU A 224 11.71 4.52 22.22
CA GLU A 224 12.67 4.24 23.28
C GLU A 224 13.96 5.05 23.11
N GLU A 225 14.51 5.15 21.90
CA GLU A 225 15.69 5.98 21.64
C GLU A 225 15.42 7.45 21.96
N THR A 226 14.24 7.98 21.59
CA THR A 226 13.89 9.37 21.90
C THR A 226 13.71 9.63 23.40
N GLU A 227 13.17 8.66 24.14
CA GLU A 227 13.02 8.75 25.60
C GLU A 227 14.40 8.77 26.28
N LEU A 228 15.28 7.84 25.90
CA LEU A 228 16.64 7.76 26.43
C LEU A 228 17.46 9.02 26.12
N LEU A 229 17.33 9.57 24.91
CA LEU A 229 17.99 10.83 24.54
C LEU A 229 17.48 12.00 25.39
N ALA A 230 16.17 12.06 25.64
CA ALA A 230 15.58 13.10 26.49
C ALA A 230 16.05 12.97 27.95
N GLU A 231 16.08 11.75 28.49
CA GLU A 231 16.59 11.48 29.85
C GLU A 231 18.05 11.92 29.98
N ASN A 232 18.92 11.52 29.03
CA ASN A 232 20.32 11.92 29.04
C ASN A 232 20.51 13.44 28.90
N GLU A 233 19.70 14.12 28.09
CA GLU A 233 19.75 15.58 27.97
C GLU A 233 19.36 16.25 29.29
N THR A 234 18.34 15.73 29.99
CA THR A 234 17.96 16.24 31.31
C THR A 234 19.04 16.01 32.36
N GLU A 235 19.65 14.83 32.42
CA GLU A 235 20.72 14.51 33.37
C GLU A 235 21.94 15.41 33.14
N LEU A 236 22.35 15.62 31.87
CA LEU A 236 23.48 16.49 31.54
C LEU A 236 23.19 17.95 31.89
N LEU A 237 21.95 18.42 31.70
CA LEU A 237 21.54 19.75 32.13
C LEU A 237 21.58 19.89 33.65
N GLU A 238 21.10 18.89 34.39
CA GLU A 238 21.17 18.87 35.86
C GLU A 238 22.63 18.93 36.32
N GLU A 239 23.51 18.06 35.80
CA GLU A 239 24.95 18.06 36.12
C GLU A 239 25.61 19.42 35.82
N ALA A 240 25.32 20.01 34.66
CA ALA A 240 25.84 21.33 34.31
C ALA A 240 25.34 22.43 35.25
N THR A 241 24.07 22.37 35.67
CA THR A 241 23.54 23.33 36.65
C THR A 241 24.21 23.19 38.00
N GLU A 242 24.38 21.96 38.51
CA GLU A 242 25.08 21.71 39.77
C GLU A 242 26.54 22.20 39.72
N GLU A 243 27.25 21.95 38.61
CA GLU A 243 28.62 22.47 38.43
C GLU A 243 28.64 24.01 38.46
N THR A 244 27.68 24.67 37.81
CA THR A 244 27.62 26.14 37.84
C THR A 244 27.29 26.71 39.22
N GLU A 245 26.45 26.05 40.00
CA GLU A 245 26.13 26.44 41.37
C GLU A 245 27.35 26.29 42.28
N LEU A 246 28.06 25.16 42.20
CA LEU A 246 29.30 24.95 42.95
C LEU A 246 30.40 25.94 42.58
N LEU A 247 30.56 26.27 41.30
CA LEU A 247 31.54 27.28 40.88
C LEU A 247 31.18 28.66 41.43
N ALA A 248 29.90 29.04 41.42
CA ALA A 248 29.44 30.29 42.00
C ALA A 248 29.66 30.34 43.51
N GLU A 249 29.36 29.26 44.23
CA GLU A 249 29.59 29.16 45.68
C GLU A 249 31.09 29.30 46.02
N ASN A 250 31.95 28.58 45.30
CA ASN A 250 33.41 28.70 45.47
C ASN A 250 33.93 30.11 45.14
N GLU A 251 33.40 30.76 44.10
CA GLU A 251 33.76 32.15 43.77
C GLU A 251 33.36 33.10 44.90
N THR A 252 32.16 32.92 45.48
CA THR A 252 31.72 33.73 46.62
C THR A 252 32.58 33.52 47.86
N GLU A 253 32.94 32.27 48.18
CA GLU A 253 33.80 31.95 49.33
C GLU A 253 35.20 32.56 49.15
N LEU A 254 35.80 32.46 47.96
CA LEU A 254 37.09 33.10 47.66
C LEU A 254 37.04 34.63 47.76
N LEU A 255 35.94 35.25 47.35
CA LEU A 255 35.76 36.69 47.48
C LEU A 255 35.59 37.12 48.94
N GLU A 256 34.89 36.34 49.76
CA GLU A 256 34.79 36.57 51.20
C GLU A 256 36.16 36.43 51.88
N GLU A 257 36.90 35.35 51.61
CA GLU A 257 38.26 35.14 52.14
C GLU A 257 39.21 36.28 51.76
N ALA A 258 39.19 36.72 50.49
CA ALA A 258 39.99 37.84 50.03
C ALA A 258 39.58 39.16 50.71
N ALA A 259 38.28 39.38 50.94
CA ALA A 259 37.79 40.56 51.65
C ALA A 259 38.28 40.58 53.11
N GLU A 260 38.17 39.45 53.82
CA GLU A 260 38.67 39.30 55.18
C GLU A 260 40.19 39.53 55.26
N GLU A 261 40.97 38.99 54.32
CA GLU A 261 42.42 39.24 54.25
C GLU A 261 42.73 40.73 54.06
N THR A 262 41.98 41.42 53.18
CA THR A 262 42.19 42.85 52.97
C THR A 262 41.81 43.70 54.19
N GLU A 263 40.78 43.32 54.93
CA GLU A 263 40.38 43.98 56.18
C GLU A 263 41.47 43.81 57.25
N LEU A 264 41.96 42.58 57.46
CA LEU A 264 43.06 42.31 58.38
C LEU A 264 44.35 43.05 58.02
N LEU A 265 44.70 43.13 56.73
CA LEU A 265 45.86 43.90 56.28
C LEU A 265 45.69 45.39 56.55
N ALA A 266 44.50 45.94 56.33
CA ALA A 266 44.20 47.34 56.62
C ALA A 266 44.27 47.62 58.13
N GLU A 267 43.70 46.75 58.98
CA GLU A 267 43.79 46.86 60.44
C GLU A 267 45.25 46.84 60.91
N ASN A 268 46.06 45.87 60.45
CA ASN A 268 47.49 45.81 60.79
C ASN A 268 48.27 47.04 60.30
N GLU A 269 47.97 47.57 59.11
CA GLU A 269 48.59 48.80 58.62
C GLU A 269 48.24 49.98 59.51
N THR A 270 46.98 50.09 59.95
CA THR A 270 46.57 51.16 60.89
C THR A 270 47.25 51.04 62.25
N GLU A 271 47.36 49.83 62.81
CA GLU A 271 48.04 49.59 64.09
C GLU A 271 49.54 49.94 64.00
N LEU A 272 50.23 49.52 62.93
CA LEU A 272 51.63 49.87 62.69
C LEU A 272 51.84 51.39 62.52
N LEU A 273 50.91 52.08 61.87
CA LEU A 273 50.96 53.54 61.74
C LEU A 273 50.73 54.25 63.07
N GLU A 274 49.84 53.73 63.91
CA GLU A 274 49.60 54.24 65.27
C GLU A 274 50.82 54.01 66.17
N GLU A 275 51.41 52.81 66.17
CA GLU A 275 52.65 52.51 66.90
C GLU A 275 53.82 53.41 66.45
N ALA A 276 54.00 53.59 65.14
CA ALA A 276 55.02 54.49 64.61
C ALA A 276 54.76 55.95 65.01
N ALA A 277 53.50 56.39 65.01
CA ALA A 277 53.15 57.73 65.47
C ALA A 277 53.46 57.91 66.96
N GLU A 278 53.11 56.95 67.82
CA GLU A 278 53.46 56.96 69.24
C GLU A 278 54.97 57.01 69.47
N GLU A 279 55.75 56.18 68.76
CA GLU A 279 57.22 56.19 68.83
C GLU A 279 57.79 57.57 68.44
N THR A 280 57.29 58.19 67.37
CA THR A 280 57.74 59.53 66.97
C THR A 280 57.42 60.61 67.99
N VAL A 281 56.28 60.51 68.70
CA VAL A 281 55.93 61.42 69.79
C VAL A 281 56.88 61.23 70.96
N LEU A 282 57.14 60.00 71.38
CA LEU A 282 58.06 59.71 72.49
C LEU A 282 59.49 60.18 72.18
N LEU A 283 59.98 59.95 70.95
CA LEU A 283 61.29 60.43 70.53
C LEU A 283 61.36 61.97 70.50
N ALA A 284 60.30 62.64 70.05
CA ALA A 284 60.23 64.09 70.07
C ALA A 284 60.21 64.64 71.51
N GLU A 285 59.46 64.00 72.41
CA GLU A 285 59.46 64.35 73.84
C GLU A 285 60.85 64.14 74.46
N GLU A 286 61.53 63.02 74.19
CA GLU A 286 62.90 62.75 74.67
C GLU A 286 63.90 63.79 74.13
N GLU A 287 63.84 64.12 72.84
CA GLU A 287 64.70 65.15 72.23
C GLU A 287 64.48 66.52 72.88
N THR A 288 63.22 66.91 73.15
CA THR A 288 62.94 68.18 73.83
C THR A 288 63.44 68.21 75.28
N VAL A 289 63.36 67.08 76.00
CA VAL A 289 63.92 66.96 77.36
C VAL A 289 65.45 67.06 77.31
N LEU A 290 66.11 66.42 76.34
CA LEU A 290 67.56 66.54 76.15
C LEU A 290 67.99 67.99 75.86
N LEU A 291 67.29 68.68 74.95
CA LEU A 291 67.60 70.07 74.60
C LEU A 291 67.41 71.03 75.79
N THR A 292 66.32 70.88 76.54
CA THR A 292 66.08 71.69 77.74
C THR A 292 67.08 71.41 78.87
N ALA A 293 67.50 70.15 79.04
CA ALA A 293 68.55 69.79 80.00
C ALA A 293 69.92 70.39 79.61
N THR A 294 70.23 70.50 78.30
CA THR A 294 71.46 71.16 77.84
C THR A 294 71.41 72.68 77.90
N ASP A 295 70.23 73.28 77.70
CA ASP A 295 70.04 74.73 77.89
C ASP A 295 70.25 75.12 79.36
N ASP A 296 69.80 74.29 80.31
CA ASP A 296 70.06 74.52 81.74
C ASP A 296 71.55 74.33 82.12
N GLU A 297 72.32 73.49 81.43
CA GLU A 297 73.77 73.32 81.67
C GLU A 297 74.63 74.42 81.01
N THR A 298 74.20 74.96 79.87
CA THR A 298 74.92 76.03 79.15
C THR A 298 74.75 77.42 79.78
N THR A 299 73.64 77.69 80.45
CA THR A 299 73.45 78.96 81.19
C THR A 299 74.40 79.12 82.38
N LEU A 300 75.01 78.04 82.89
CA LEU A 300 76.08 78.11 83.89
C LEU A 300 77.47 78.39 83.31
N LEU A 301 77.66 78.21 82.00
CA LEU A 301 78.95 78.46 81.34
C LEU A 301 79.08 79.87 80.77
N ASP A 302 77.96 80.55 80.48
CA ASP A 302 77.98 81.92 79.96
C ASP A 302 78.33 82.98 81.01
N GLU A 303 78.18 82.70 82.31
CA GLU A 303 78.55 83.66 83.37
C GLU A 303 80.06 83.65 83.73
N GLU A 304 80.84 82.65 83.31
CA GLU A 304 82.26 82.55 83.68
C GLU A 304 83.26 82.91 82.56
N GLU A 305 82.82 83.13 81.31
CA GLU A 305 83.72 83.43 80.18
C GLU A 305 83.76 84.90 79.68
N GLU A 306 82.97 85.83 80.23
CA GLU A 306 83.05 87.25 79.82
C GLU A 306 84.22 88.05 80.46
N ALA A 307 85.05 87.42 81.32
CA ALA A 307 86.10 88.15 82.06
C ALA A 307 87.54 87.93 81.59
N LEU A 308 87.86 86.97 80.70
CA LEU A 308 89.27 86.51 80.61
C LEU A 308 89.85 86.04 79.26
N VAL A 309 89.39 86.51 78.09
CA VAL A 309 90.19 86.34 76.85
C VAL A 309 90.28 87.63 76.03
N GLY A 310 90.94 88.62 76.62
CA GLY A 310 91.60 89.68 75.88
C GLY A 310 92.87 89.16 75.22
N ASN A 311 93.00 89.41 73.91
CA ASN A 311 94.22 89.34 73.09
C ASN A 311 94.89 87.97 72.96
N TYR A 312 94.93 87.43 71.74
CA TYR A 312 96.12 86.92 71.03
C TYR A 312 95.70 86.01 69.88
N PHE A 313 95.21 86.58 68.78
CA PHE A 313 95.25 85.88 67.49
C PHE A 313 95.68 86.84 66.39
N LYS A 314 96.95 86.72 65.98
CA LYS A 314 97.47 87.31 64.73
C LYS A 314 96.90 86.51 63.55
N LYS A 315 96.15 87.16 62.67
CA LYS A 315 95.81 86.63 61.34
C LYS A 315 97.07 86.60 60.47
N GLU A 316 97.56 85.42 60.11
CA GLU A 316 98.74 85.28 59.22
C GLU A 316 98.43 84.74 57.81
N ALA A 317 97.19 84.39 57.46
CA ALA A 317 96.81 84.15 56.07
C ALA A 317 95.30 84.23 55.86
N GLU A 318 94.90 84.90 54.78
CA GLU A 318 93.54 84.84 54.24
C GLU A 318 93.53 83.79 53.13
N VAL A 319 92.95 82.61 53.41
CA VAL A 319 92.79 81.54 52.41
C VAL A 319 91.44 81.73 51.73
N ILE A 320 91.47 82.16 50.47
CA ILE A 320 90.28 82.23 49.61
C ILE A 320 90.14 80.90 48.88
N VAL A 321 89.17 80.08 49.28
CA VAL A 321 88.85 78.82 48.59
C VAL A 321 87.78 79.08 47.53
N ILE A 322 88.19 79.10 46.27
CA ILE A 322 87.28 79.20 45.12
C ILE A 322 86.91 77.78 44.68
N HIS A 323 85.64 77.40 44.85
CA HIS A 323 85.12 76.16 44.29
C HIS A 323 84.51 76.45 42.91
N SER A 324 85.17 76.00 41.84
CA SER A 324 84.61 75.99 40.49
C SER A 324 83.67 74.79 40.33
N LYS A 325 82.40 75.04 39.99
CA LYS A 325 81.46 74.01 39.54
C LYS A 325 81.86 73.54 38.14
N THR A 326 82.43 72.35 38.03
CA THR A 326 82.52 71.63 36.76
C THR A 326 81.84 70.29 36.92
N THR A 327 80.65 70.20 36.34
CA THR A 327 79.88 68.98 36.11
C THR A 327 80.57 68.18 35.01
N ILE A 328 80.87 66.91 35.25
CA ILE A 328 81.09 65.90 34.20
C ILE A 328 80.09 64.78 34.47
#